data_AF-A0AAV3RHX9-F1
#
_entry.id   AF-A0AAV3RHX9-F1
#
_cell.length_a   1.000
_cell.length_b   1.000
_cell.length_c   1.000
_cell.angle_alpha   90.00
_cell.angle_beta   90.00
_cell.angle_gamma   90.00
#
_symmetry.space_group_name_H-M   'P 1'
#
loop_
_entity.id
_entity.type
_entity.pdbx_description
1 polymer ?
#
loop_
_entity_poly.entity_id
_entity_poly.type
_entity_poly.pdbx_seq_one_letter_code
_entity_poly.pdbx_strand_id
1 'polypeptide(L)'
;MMFIFFRVHNHFTFQSYTSSLKKNAAYSVVKRTFVNPEDVVARDIVVRKNSSRGVHFRRTGPREKVYFMPEEVRACIVTCGGLCPGINTVIREIVCGLSNMYGANDILGIQGGYKGFYSKNTISLTPKVVNDIHKRGGTFLQTSRGGHDTKKIVDNIQDRGINQVYIIGGDGTQKGAAAIYQEVEKRALKVAVAGIPKTIDNDIQVIDKSFGFDTAVEEAQRAINAAHVEVESVENGVGIVKLMGRYSGFIAMHATLASRDVVRPLNH
;
A
#
# COMPACT_ATOMS: atom_id res chain seq x y z
N MET A 1 -2.27 -9.12 -4.84
CA MET A 1 -1.72 -9.46 -3.51
C MET A 1 -1.07 -8.21 -2.96
N MET A 2 -1.56 -7.65 -1.85
CA MET A 2 -1.02 -6.41 -1.29
C MET A 2 0.29 -6.73 -0.56
N PHE A 3 1.42 -6.30 -1.12
CA PHE A 3 2.72 -6.45 -0.48
C PHE A 3 2.87 -5.36 0.58
N ILE A 4 2.63 -5.72 1.84
CA ILE A 4 2.97 -4.88 2.99
C ILE A 4 4.40 -5.25 3.39
N PHE A 5 5.34 -4.32 3.24
CA PHE A 5 6.69 -4.50 3.76
C PHE A 5 6.67 -4.20 5.25
N PHE A 6 6.69 -5.24 6.08
CA PHE A 6 6.97 -5.13 7.50
C PHE A 6 8.47 -5.27 7.73
N ARG A 7 9.09 -4.24 8.29
CA ARG A 7 10.43 -4.36 8.87
C ARG A 7 10.29 -4.18 10.38
N VAL A 8 10.42 -5.29 11.10
CA VAL A 8 10.54 -5.29 12.56
C VAL A 8 12.02 -5.52 12.89
N HIS A 9 12.54 -4.74 13.82
CA HIS A 9 13.94 -4.76 14.23
C HIS A 9 14.37 -6.16 14.72
N ASN A 10 15.54 -6.62 14.27
CA ASN A 10 16.00 -8.01 14.44
C ASN A 10 17.13 -8.18 15.50
N HIS A 11 17.45 -7.15 16.29
CA HIS A 11 18.66 -7.15 17.13
C HIS A 11 18.49 -7.50 18.61
N PHE A 12 17.30 -7.87 19.09
CA PHE A 12 17.18 -8.50 20.41
C PHE A 12 16.42 -9.83 20.33
N THR A 13 16.85 -10.77 21.16
CA THR A 13 16.13 -12.00 21.53
C THR A 13 14.80 -11.64 22.19
N PHE A 14 13.81 -11.28 21.37
CA PHE A 14 12.52 -10.83 21.85
C PHE A 14 11.53 -11.99 22.01
N GLN A 15 10.68 -11.84 23.04
CA GLN A 15 9.56 -12.73 23.29
C GLN A 15 8.61 -12.72 22.09
N SER A 16 8.25 -13.90 21.60
CA SER A 16 7.35 -14.08 20.45
C SER A 16 6.13 -14.85 20.91
N TYR A 17 4.96 -14.43 20.43
CA TYR A 17 3.67 -14.95 20.87
C TYR A 17 3.04 -15.81 19.79
N THR A 18 2.21 -16.76 20.18
CA THR A 18 1.46 -17.58 19.20
C THR A 18 0.39 -16.72 18.54
N SER A 19 0.33 -16.76 17.20
CA SER A 19 -0.65 -16.00 16.41
C SER A 19 -2.09 -16.41 16.72
N SER A 20 -2.96 -15.42 16.93
CA SER A 20 -4.41 -15.59 17.12
C SER A 20 -5.06 -16.35 15.95
N LEU A 21 -4.47 -16.28 14.76
CA LEU A 21 -4.94 -16.99 13.57
C LEU A 21 -4.99 -18.52 13.76
N LYS A 22 -4.16 -19.11 14.62
CA LYS A 22 -4.23 -20.55 14.91
C LYS A 22 -5.56 -20.96 15.53
N LYS A 23 -6.21 -20.05 16.26
CA LYS A 23 -7.51 -20.26 16.91
C LYS A 23 -8.69 -19.84 16.03
N ASN A 24 -8.44 -19.15 14.91
CA ASN A 24 -9.49 -18.67 14.01
C ASN A 24 -10.01 -19.81 13.14
N ALA A 25 -11.32 -20.07 13.17
CA ALA A 25 -11.96 -21.17 12.47
C ALA A 25 -11.72 -21.18 10.95
N ALA A 26 -11.56 -20.01 10.32
CA ALA A 26 -11.29 -19.93 8.88
C ALA A 26 -9.87 -20.38 8.51
N TYR A 27 -8.93 -20.30 9.45
CA TYR A 27 -7.49 -20.50 9.22
C TYR A 27 -6.92 -21.77 9.87
N SER A 28 -7.60 -22.30 10.88
CA SER A 28 -7.22 -23.53 11.58
C SER A 28 -7.42 -24.80 10.73
N VAL A 29 -8.33 -24.76 9.74
CA VAL A 29 -8.68 -25.91 8.90
C VAL A 29 -7.63 -26.18 7.81
N VAL A 30 -6.87 -25.16 7.39
CA VAL A 30 -5.91 -25.28 6.28
C VAL A 30 -4.52 -25.63 6.82
N LYS A 31 -4.01 -26.83 6.49
CA LYS A 31 -2.70 -27.35 6.97
C LYS A 31 -1.46 -26.52 6.58
N ARG A 32 -1.58 -25.55 5.67
CA ARG A 32 -0.48 -24.69 5.18
C ARG A 32 -0.85 -23.20 5.18
N THR A 33 -1.45 -22.73 6.27
CA THR A 33 -1.80 -21.30 6.39
C THR A 33 -0.57 -20.43 6.60
N PHE A 34 0.39 -20.88 7.41
CA PHE A 34 1.55 -20.07 7.82
C PHE A 34 2.74 -20.27 6.89
N VAL A 35 3.48 -19.19 6.66
CA VAL A 35 4.71 -19.19 5.88
C VAL A 35 5.93 -19.16 6.80
N ASN A 36 7.00 -19.84 6.41
CA ASN A 36 8.21 -19.91 7.20
C ASN A 36 9.04 -18.62 7.06
N PRO A 37 9.89 -18.29 8.05
CA PRO A 37 10.85 -17.18 7.94
C PRO A 37 11.82 -17.34 6.77
N GLU A 38 12.16 -18.59 6.43
CA GLU A 38 13.08 -18.95 5.35
C GLU A 38 12.42 -19.02 3.97
N ASP A 39 11.09 -18.89 3.89
CA ASP A 39 10.39 -18.92 2.61
C ASP A 39 10.76 -17.67 1.79
N VAL A 40 11.41 -17.89 0.66
CA VAL A 40 11.82 -16.84 -0.28
C VAL A 40 11.23 -17.07 -1.67
N VAL A 41 11.04 -15.97 -2.41
CA VAL A 41 10.62 -15.92 -3.81
C VAL A 41 11.77 -15.32 -4.61
N ALA A 42 12.27 -16.07 -5.59
CA ALA A 42 13.31 -15.57 -6.48
C ALA A 42 12.77 -14.42 -7.34
N ARG A 43 13.57 -13.36 -7.53
CA ARG A 43 13.24 -12.28 -8.48
C ARG A 43 13.20 -12.81 -9.90
N ASP A 44 14.23 -13.55 -10.26
CA ASP A 44 14.42 -14.11 -11.59
C ASP A 44 14.24 -15.63 -11.51
N ILE A 45 13.16 -16.14 -12.10
CA ILE A 45 12.87 -17.59 -12.12
C ILE A 45 13.71 -18.30 -13.20
N VAL A 46 14.11 -17.56 -14.23
CA VAL A 46 14.96 -18.07 -15.31
C VAL A 46 16.42 -17.72 -15.02
N VAL A 47 17.21 -18.75 -14.71
CA VAL A 47 18.65 -18.64 -14.40
C VAL A 47 19.48 -19.47 -15.38
N ARG A 48 20.64 -18.94 -15.81
CA ARG A 48 21.60 -19.66 -16.66
C ARG A 48 22.58 -20.44 -15.79
N LYS A 49 23.07 -21.60 -16.27
CA LYS A 49 23.95 -22.52 -15.52
C LYS A 49 25.18 -21.85 -14.87
N ASN A 50 25.72 -20.78 -15.49
CA ASN A 50 26.90 -20.06 -15.01
C ASN A 50 26.57 -18.67 -14.42
N SER A 51 25.30 -18.38 -14.16
CA SER A 51 24.90 -17.09 -13.54
C SER A 51 25.13 -17.10 -12.04
N SER A 52 25.49 -15.93 -11.49
CA SER A 52 25.58 -15.74 -10.05
C SER A 52 24.23 -15.94 -9.38
N ARG A 53 24.25 -16.24 -8.07
CA ARG A 53 23.02 -16.38 -7.27
C ARG A 53 22.20 -15.09 -7.38
N GLY A 54 20.98 -15.21 -7.90
CA GLY A 54 20.06 -14.09 -8.11
C GLY A 54 19.52 -13.49 -6.81
N VAL A 55 18.80 -12.37 -6.94
CA VAL A 55 18.13 -11.71 -5.81
C VAL A 55 16.90 -12.52 -5.40
N HIS A 56 16.72 -12.69 -4.09
CA HIS A 56 15.56 -13.38 -3.51
C HIS A 56 14.85 -12.45 -2.52
N PHE A 57 13.52 -12.46 -2.55
CA PHE A 57 12.67 -11.69 -1.64
C PHE A 57 12.03 -12.61 -0.60
N ARG A 58 11.84 -12.13 0.63
CA ARG A 58 11.10 -12.90 1.64
C ARG A 58 9.62 -12.97 1.28
N ARG A 59 9.03 -14.17 1.40
CA ARG A 59 7.61 -14.38 1.12
C ARG A 59 6.74 -13.74 2.20
N THR A 60 5.84 -12.84 1.81
CA THR A 60 4.83 -12.26 2.71
C THR A 60 3.74 -13.29 3.03
N GLY A 61 3.20 -13.24 4.25
CA GLY A 61 2.09 -14.09 4.69
C GLY A 61 2.01 -14.18 6.22
N PRO A 62 0.94 -14.78 6.76
CA PRO A 62 0.78 -14.91 8.20
C PRO A 62 1.90 -15.79 8.78
N ARG A 63 2.38 -15.42 9.98
CA ARG A 63 3.40 -16.16 10.73
C ARG A 63 2.78 -16.85 11.93
N GLU A 64 3.31 -18.02 12.27
CA GLU A 64 2.86 -18.75 13.47
C GLU A 64 3.11 -17.99 14.75
N LYS A 65 4.21 -17.22 14.75
CA LYS A 65 4.62 -16.35 15.84
C LYS A 65 4.49 -14.90 15.44
N VAL A 66 3.92 -14.08 16.32
CA VAL A 66 3.75 -12.64 16.18
C VAL A 66 4.53 -11.91 17.26
N TYR A 67 4.91 -10.67 16.96
CA TYR A 67 5.73 -9.85 17.87
C TYR A 67 4.90 -9.09 18.91
N PHE A 68 3.73 -8.59 18.52
CA PHE A 68 2.82 -7.87 19.41
C PHE A 68 1.66 -8.79 19.80
N MET A 69 1.32 -8.81 21.09
CA MET A 69 0.02 -9.36 21.51
C MET A 69 -1.10 -8.43 21.03
N PRO A 70 -2.26 -8.97 20.61
CA PRO A 70 -3.38 -8.14 20.12
C PRO A 70 -3.81 -7.02 21.07
N GLU A 71 -3.80 -7.30 22.37
CA GLU A 71 -4.18 -6.36 23.45
C GLU A 71 -3.18 -5.22 23.62
N GLU A 72 -1.92 -5.44 23.25
CA GLU A 72 -0.88 -4.40 23.26
C GLU A 72 -0.94 -3.52 22.02
N VAL A 73 -1.59 -3.96 20.93
CA VAL A 73 -1.52 -3.25 19.66
C VAL A 73 -2.31 -1.95 19.72
N ARG A 74 -1.60 -0.85 19.48
CA ARG A 74 -2.16 0.46 19.15
C ARG A 74 -1.64 0.86 17.79
N ALA A 75 -2.48 0.66 16.77
CA ALA A 75 -2.12 0.86 15.38
C ALA A 75 -2.54 2.26 14.91
N CYS A 76 -1.80 2.85 13.98
CA CYS A 76 -2.25 4.00 13.23
C CYS A 76 -2.11 3.81 11.72
N ILE A 77 -3.05 4.38 10.97
CA ILE A 77 -3.09 4.36 9.51
C ILE A 77 -3.05 5.80 9.01
N VAL A 78 -2.19 6.08 8.02
CA VAL A 78 -2.09 7.38 7.38
C VAL A 78 -2.00 7.23 5.86
N THR A 79 -2.73 8.09 5.14
CA THR A 79 -2.67 8.18 3.68
C THR A 79 -2.06 9.50 3.22
N CYS A 80 -1.05 9.44 2.35
CA CYS A 80 -0.30 10.61 1.89
C CYS A 80 -0.20 10.66 0.35
N GLY A 81 0.02 11.88 -0.17
CA GLY A 81 0.24 12.13 -1.59
C GLY A 81 -1.06 12.21 -2.41
N GLY A 82 -0.94 11.99 -3.72
CA GLY A 82 -2.08 12.03 -4.65
C GLY A 82 -3.05 10.86 -4.46
N LEU A 83 -4.32 11.07 -4.83
CA LEU A 83 -5.35 10.03 -4.77
C LEU A 83 -5.09 8.93 -5.80
N CYS A 84 -5.59 7.74 -5.51
CA CYS A 84 -5.54 6.54 -6.35
C CYS A 84 -6.79 5.71 -6.03
N PRO A 85 -7.41 5.05 -7.01
CA PRO A 85 -8.47 4.08 -6.73
C PRO A 85 -8.01 3.00 -5.74
N GLY A 86 -8.89 2.62 -4.81
CA GLY A 86 -8.64 1.51 -3.87
C GLY A 86 -7.98 1.89 -2.54
N ILE A 87 -7.60 3.16 -2.29
CA ILE A 87 -7.04 3.56 -0.98
C ILE A 87 -8.00 3.21 0.17
N ASN A 88 -9.29 3.48 0.01
CA ASN A 88 -10.29 3.14 1.03
C ASN A 88 -10.41 1.63 1.27
N THR A 89 -10.24 0.82 0.21
CA THR A 89 -10.19 -0.64 0.33
C THR A 89 -8.99 -1.06 1.18
N VAL A 90 -7.81 -0.49 0.95
CA VAL A 90 -6.61 -0.75 1.76
C VAL A 90 -6.85 -0.41 3.23
N ILE A 91 -7.42 0.76 3.54
CA ILE A 91 -7.74 1.16 4.92
C ILE A 91 -8.69 0.13 5.56
N ARG A 92 -9.77 -0.21 4.86
CA ARG A 92 -10.77 -1.18 5.35
C ARG A 92 -10.15 -2.54 5.64
N GLU A 93 -9.35 -3.08 4.72
CA GLU A 93 -8.75 -4.41 4.89
C GLU A 93 -7.73 -4.44 6.04
N ILE A 94 -6.98 -3.35 6.27
CA ILE A 94 -6.08 -3.26 7.44
C ILE A 94 -6.91 -3.25 8.73
N VAL A 95 -7.97 -2.43 8.81
CA VAL A 95 -8.82 -2.33 10.01
C VAL A 95 -9.53 -3.65 10.29
N CYS A 96 -10.15 -4.26 9.29
CA CYS A 96 -10.82 -5.56 9.40
C CYS A 96 -9.82 -6.68 9.73
N GLY A 97 -8.63 -6.66 9.13
CA GLY A 97 -7.58 -7.64 9.42
C GLY A 97 -7.12 -7.56 10.87
N LEU A 98 -6.77 -6.37 11.35
CA LEU A 98 -6.34 -6.15 12.74
C LEU A 98 -7.44 -6.55 13.74
N SER A 99 -8.67 -6.09 13.53
CA SER A 99 -9.77 -6.33 14.47
C SER A 99 -10.31 -7.76 14.38
N ASN A 100 -10.75 -8.22 13.20
CA ASN A 100 -11.44 -9.51 13.07
C ASN A 100 -10.49 -10.71 13.09
N MET A 101 -9.26 -10.56 12.58
CA MET A 101 -8.33 -11.69 12.48
C MET A 101 -7.37 -11.77 13.66
N TYR A 102 -6.90 -10.63 14.14
CA TYR A 102 -5.92 -10.57 15.23
C TYR A 102 -6.52 -10.19 16.58
N GLY A 103 -7.68 -9.52 16.63
CA GLY A 103 -8.30 -9.05 17.87
C GLY A 103 -7.77 -7.68 18.35
N ALA A 104 -7.00 -6.98 17.51
CA ALA A 104 -6.47 -5.65 17.81
C ALA A 104 -7.50 -4.58 17.45
N ASN A 105 -8.05 -3.91 18.47
CA ASN A 105 -9.17 -2.97 18.30
C ASN A 105 -8.80 -1.49 18.49
N ASP A 106 -7.63 -1.18 19.06
CA ASP A 106 -7.15 0.20 19.18
C ASP A 106 -6.44 0.63 17.89
N ILE A 107 -7.24 1.14 16.94
CA ILE A 107 -6.78 1.56 15.62
C ILE A 107 -7.16 3.02 15.38
N LEU A 108 -6.17 3.84 15.06
CA LEU A 108 -6.33 5.27 14.79
C LEU A 108 -6.11 5.59 13.31
N GLY A 109 -6.95 6.46 12.77
CA GLY A 109 -6.74 7.11 11.48
C GLY A 109 -6.13 8.48 11.68
N ILE A 110 -4.95 8.73 11.10
CA ILE A 110 -4.33 10.06 11.07
C ILE A 110 -4.88 10.83 9.88
N GLN A 111 -5.53 11.96 10.12
CA GLN A 111 -6.17 12.72 9.05
C GLN A 111 -5.21 13.69 8.34
N GLY A 112 -5.34 13.82 7.02
CA GLY A 112 -4.61 14.85 6.27
C GLY A 112 -3.12 14.55 6.06
N GLY A 113 -2.74 13.28 5.93
CA GLY A 113 -1.36 12.86 5.66
C GLY A 113 -0.39 13.13 6.82
N TYR A 114 0.89 13.36 6.52
CA TYR A 114 1.91 13.54 7.57
C TYR A 114 1.67 14.74 8.48
N LYS A 115 1.07 15.82 7.95
CA LYS A 115 0.68 16.99 8.77
C LYS A 115 -0.32 16.65 9.86
N GLY A 116 -1.09 15.56 9.67
CA GLY A 116 -2.03 15.04 10.65
C GLY A 116 -1.38 14.62 11.96
N PHE A 117 -0.10 14.26 11.97
CA PHE A 117 0.61 13.94 13.21
C PHE A 117 0.78 15.18 14.11
N TYR A 118 0.86 16.38 13.54
CA TYR A 118 1.09 17.61 14.32
C TYR A 118 -0.16 18.13 15.01
N SER A 119 -1.34 17.69 14.55
CA SER A 119 -2.61 17.98 15.20
C SER A 119 -3.09 16.76 15.96
N LYS A 120 -3.89 16.95 17.02
CA LYS A 120 -4.54 15.84 17.74
C LYS A 120 -5.74 15.26 16.97
N ASN A 121 -5.88 15.58 15.68
CA ASN A 121 -7.00 15.16 14.84
C ASN A 121 -6.80 13.70 14.39
N THR A 122 -7.38 12.79 15.18
CA THR A 122 -7.44 11.36 14.87
C THR A 122 -8.86 10.86 14.93
N ILE A 123 -9.14 9.86 14.10
CA ILE A 123 -10.42 9.16 14.09
C ILE A 123 -10.19 7.74 14.61
N SER A 124 -11.03 7.26 15.51
CA SER A 124 -11.04 5.84 15.89
C SER A 124 -11.61 5.00 14.74
N LEU A 125 -10.84 4.02 14.28
CA LEU A 125 -11.20 3.13 13.18
C LEU A 125 -11.69 1.79 13.72
N THR A 126 -12.95 1.47 13.45
CA THR A 126 -13.55 0.17 13.76
C THR A 126 -14.09 -0.46 12.49
N PRO A 127 -14.29 -1.80 12.43
CA PRO A 127 -14.92 -2.45 11.28
C PRO A 127 -16.25 -1.82 10.87
N LYS A 128 -17.00 -1.28 11.84
CA LYS A 128 -18.26 -0.54 11.59
C LYS A 128 -18.01 0.80 10.90
N VAL A 129 -17.02 1.58 11.36
CA VAL A 129 -16.67 2.89 10.76
C VAL A 129 -16.17 2.73 9.32
N VAL A 130 -15.44 1.65 9.03
CA VAL A 130 -14.93 1.37 7.67
C VAL A 130 -15.87 0.50 6.83
N ASN A 131 -17.05 0.17 7.34
CA ASN A 131 -18.05 -0.55 6.56
C ASN A 131 -18.45 0.37 5.39
N ASP A 132 -18.35 -0.11 4.16
CA ASP A 132 -18.65 0.63 2.91
C ASP A 132 -17.69 1.71 2.42
N ILE A 133 -16.60 2.08 3.13
CA ILE A 133 -15.68 3.09 2.60
C ILE A 133 -15.04 2.66 1.26
N HIS A 134 -14.87 1.35 1.06
CA HIS A 134 -14.33 0.74 -0.17
C HIS A 134 -15.17 1.03 -1.43
N LYS A 135 -16.46 1.38 -1.27
CA LYS A 135 -17.36 1.75 -2.38
C LYS A 135 -17.13 3.19 -2.86
N ARG A 136 -16.34 3.98 -2.13
CA ARG A 136 -16.12 5.41 -2.39
C ARG A 136 -14.71 5.64 -2.93
N GLY A 137 -14.59 6.54 -3.91
CA GLY A 137 -13.31 7.06 -4.36
C GLY A 137 -12.60 7.92 -3.31
N GLY A 138 -11.33 8.23 -3.57
CA GLY A 138 -10.51 9.06 -2.68
C GLY A 138 -10.02 8.33 -1.44
N THR A 139 -9.89 9.06 -0.32
CA THR A 139 -9.48 8.51 0.98
C THR A 139 -10.33 9.10 2.10
N PHE A 140 -10.87 8.21 2.94
CA PHE A 140 -11.65 8.52 4.15
C PHE A 140 -10.84 9.38 5.15
N LEU A 141 -9.52 9.19 5.19
CA LEU A 141 -8.63 9.90 6.11
C LEU A 141 -8.17 11.27 5.59
N GLN A 142 -8.61 11.67 4.38
CA GLN A 142 -8.00 12.79 3.65
C GLN A 142 -6.50 12.56 3.39
N THR A 143 -5.88 13.41 2.57
CA THR A 143 -4.47 13.28 2.22
C THR A 143 -3.83 14.65 2.07
N SER A 144 -2.52 14.72 2.19
CA SER A 144 -1.73 15.90 1.86
C SER A 144 -0.43 15.53 1.16
N ARG A 145 0.16 16.53 0.48
CA ARG A 145 1.51 16.46 -0.05
C ARG A 145 2.48 17.19 0.88
N GLY A 146 3.67 16.63 1.06
CA GLY A 146 4.73 17.22 1.89
C GLY A 146 4.39 17.24 3.38
N GLY A 147 5.00 18.19 4.11
CA GLY A 147 4.78 18.35 5.55
C GLY A 147 5.35 17.21 6.39
N HIS A 148 6.43 16.57 5.95
CA HIS A 148 7.13 15.53 6.68
C HIS A 148 8.21 16.14 7.59
N ASP A 149 8.10 15.88 8.89
CA ASP A 149 9.07 16.23 9.93
C ASP A 149 9.22 14.99 10.82
N THR A 150 10.30 14.23 10.58
CA THR A 150 10.52 12.92 11.18
C THR A 150 10.46 12.97 12.70
N LYS A 151 11.08 13.99 13.32
CA LYS A 151 11.14 14.10 14.78
C LYS A 151 9.74 14.29 15.35
N LYS A 152 8.99 15.27 14.84
CA LYS A 152 7.62 15.54 15.31
C LYS A 152 6.67 14.36 15.10
N ILE A 153 6.82 13.63 13.99
CA ILE A 153 6.02 12.43 13.73
C ILE A 153 6.35 11.34 14.75
N VAL A 154 7.63 11.06 14.99
CA VAL A 154 8.05 10.02 15.95
C VAL A 154 7.72 10.42 17.40
N ASP A 155 7.85 11.70 17.76
CA ASP A 155 7.40 12.22 19.05
C ASP A 155 5.91 11.95 19.24
N ASN A 156 5.06 12.22 18.24
CA ASN A 156 3.63 11.94 18.32
C ASN A 156 3.29 10.44 18.32
N ILE A 157 4.08 9.60 17.64
CA ILE A 157 3.94 8.14 17.70
C ILE A 157 4.19 7.68 19.14
N GLN A 158 5.24 8.18 19.77
CA GLN A 158 5.62 7.85 21.14
C GLN A 158 4.60 8.38 22.16
N ASP A 159 4.23 9.67 22.08
CA ASP A 159 3.28 10.32 22.98
C ASP A 159 1.90 9.64 22.98
N ARG A 160 1.50 9.09 21.84
CA ARG A 160 0.22 8.39 21.68
C ARG A 160 0.33 6.89 21.95
N GLY A 161 1.51 6.37 22.30
CA GLY A 161 1.74 4.94 22.54
C GLY A 161 1.50 4.06 21.31
N ILE A 162 1.67 4.59 20.10
CA ILE A 162 1.44 3.86 18.85
C ILE A 162 2.62 2.90 18.63
N ASN A 163 2.33 1.62 18.43
CA ASN A 163 3.33 0.58 18.18
C ASN A 163 3.26 -0.06 16.80
N GLN A 164 2.25 0.29 15.99
CA GLN A 164 2.20 -0.08 14.58
C GLN A 164 1.78 1.12 13.73
N VAL A 165 2.53 1.40 12.67
CA VAL A 165 2.30 2.56 11.80
C VAL A 165 2.20 2.08 10.35
N TYR A 166 1.01 2.23 9.77
CA TYR A 166 0.70 1.84 8.38
C TYR A 166 0.66 3.08 7.50
N ILE A 167 1.63 3.20 6.59
CA ILE A 167 1.85 4.40 5.77
C ILE A 167 1.53 4.09 4.31
N ILE A 168 0.44 4.64 3.80
CA ILE A 168 -0.03 4.44 2.43
C ILE A 168 0.35 5.65 1.58
N GLY A 169 1.17 5.45 0.55
CA GLY A 169 1.58 6.57 -0.32
C GLY A 169 2.61 6.18 -1.38
N GLY A 170 2.91 7.12 -2.27
CA GLY A 170 3.93 6.94 -3.33
C GLY A 170 5.36 7.15 -2.82
N ASP A 171 6.32 7.29 -3.73
CA ASP A 171 7.76 7.31 -3.41
C ASP A 171 8.17 8.33 -2.33
N GLY A 172 7.70 9.57 -2.44
CA GLY A 172 8.01 10.60 -1.43
C GLY A 172 7.50 10.22 -0.04
N THR A 173 6.37 9.52 0.02
CA THR A 173 5.84 8.96 1.27
C THR A 173 6.68 7.80 1.75
N GLN A 174 7.09 6.87 0.89
CA GLN A 174 7.92 5.74 1.29
C GLN A 174 9.32 6.16 1.76
N LYS A 175 9.90 7.22 1.18
CA LYS A 175 11.12 7.87 1.70
C LYS A 175 10.90 8.40 3.12
N GLY A 176 9.75 9.04 3.38
CA GLY A 176 9.37 9.47 4.72
C GLY A 176 9.18 8.30 5.70
N ALA A 177 8.56 7.20 5.25
CA ALA A 177 8.41 5.98 6.06
C ALA A 177 9.77 5.38 6.46
N ALA A 178 10.75 5.37 5.55
CA ALA A 178 12.11 4.93 5.84
C ALA A 178 12.80 5.83 6.87
N ALA A 179 12.63 7.15 6.77
CA ALA A 179 13.17 8.09 7.76
C ALA A 179 12.53 7.90 9.14
N ILE A 180 11.21 7.67 9.21
CA ILE A 180 10.50 7.35 10.45
C ILE A 180 11.04 6.05 11.05
N TYR A 181 11.22 5.00 10.24
CA TYR A 181 11.81 3.73 10.69
C TYR A 181 13.21 3.93 11.29
N GLN A 182 14.09 4.68 10.61
CA GLN A 182 15.44 4.94 11.09
C GLN A 182 15.45 5.69 12.43
N GLU A 183 14.56 6.66 12.60
CA GLU A 183 14.46 7.41 13.85
C GLU A 183 13.85 6.58 14.99
N VAL A 184 12.85 5.73 14.69
CA VAL A 184 12.31 4.73 15.63
C VAL A 184 13.40 3.77 16.10
N GLU A 185 14.22 3.27 15.17
CA GLU A 185 15.34 2.37 15.45
C GLU A 185 16.41 3.07 16.30
N LYS A 186 16.78 4.31 15.93
CA LYS A 186 17.74 5.13 16.69
C LYS A 186 17.30 5.36 18.14
N ARG A 187 15.99 5.51 18.38
CA ARG A 187 15.40 5.70 19.71
C ARG A 187 15.07 4.39 20.43
N ALA A 188 15.36 3.24 19.81
CA ALA A 188 15.01 1.90 20.32
C ALA A 188 13.51 1.75 20.70
N LEU A 189 12.62 2.41 19.96
CA LEU A 189 11.19 2.34 20.21
C LEU A 189 10.61 1.02 19.69
N LYS A 190 9.72 0.41 20.47
CA LYS A 190 9.01 -0.83 20.10
C LYS A 190 7.87 -0.54 19.10
N VAL A 191 8.21 -0.04 17.91
CA VAL A 191 7.25 0.38 16.88
C VAL A 191 7.55 -0.31 15.55
N ALA A 192 6.55 -0.95 14.95
CA ALA A 192 6.63 -1.44 13.58
C ALA A 192 6.16 -0.38 12.59
N VAL A 193 6.96 -0.12 11.56
CA VAL A 193 6.62 0.79 10.47
C VAL A 193 6.41 -0.02 9.20
N ALA A 194 5.21 0.07 8.63
CA ALA A 194 4.78 -0.67 7.45
C ALA A 194 4.44 0.29 6.31
N GLY A 195 5.21 0.21 5.23
CA GLY A 195 4.98 0.98 4.00
C GLY A 195 4.08 0.22 3.03
N ILE A 196 3.01 0.88 2.57
CA ILE A 196 2.11 0.37 1.53
C ILE A 196 2.25 1.27 0.29
N PRO A 197 2.99 0.82 -0.73
CA PRO A 197 3.32 1.68 -1.86
C PRO A 197 2.09 1.90 -2.75
N LYS A 198 1.80 3.18 -3.02
CA LYS A 198 0.64 3.63 -3.80
C LYS A 198 1.09 4.43 -5.01
N THR A 199 0.99 3.81 -6.18
CA THR A 199 1.20 4.43 -7.49
C THR A 199 0.11 3.97 -8.45
N ILE A 200 -0.36 4.86 -9.32
CA ILE A 200 -1.19 4.46 -10.48
C ILE A 200 -0.30 4.19 -11.69
N ASP A 201 0.95 4.62 -11.69
CA ASP A 201 1.85 4.54 -12.84
C ASP A 201 2.49 3.14 -12.95
N ASN A 202 2.20 2.23 -12.01
CA ASN A 202 2.76 0.88 -11.95
C ASN A 202 4.29 0.80 -12.10
N ASP A 203 4.99 1.75 -11.49
CA ASP A 203 6.42 2.01 -11.64
C ASP A 203 7.28 1.43 -10.50
N ILE A 204 6.73 0.52 -9.70
CA ILE A 204 7.45 -0.12 -8.59
C ILE A 204 8.19 -1.35 -9.11
N GLN A 205 9.51 -1.28 -9.17
CA GLN A 205 10.40 -2.29 -9.75
C GLN A 205 10.27 -3.73 -9.20
N VAL A 206 9.66 -3.89 -8.02
CA VAL A 206 9.54 -5.17 -7.31
C VAL A 206 8.15 -5.79 -7.35
N ILE A 207 7.17 -5.13 -7.98
CA ILE A 207 5.81 -5.68 -8.13
C ILE A 207 5.36 -5.57 -9.58
N ASP A 208 4.65 -6.59 -10.06
CA ASP A 208 4.09 -6.58 -11.41
C ASP A 208 2.89 -5.63 -11.54
N LYS A 209 2.14 -5.45 -10.44
CA LYS A 209 0.93 -4.64 -10.42
C LYS A 209 0.70 -3.95 -9.07
N SER A 210 0.58 -2.63 -9.12
CA SER A 210 0.14 -1.75 -8.04
C SER A 210 -1.38 -1.62 -8.00
N PHE A 211 -1.95 -1.41 -6.81
CA PHE A 211 -3.39 -1.22 -6.69
C PHE A 211 -3.84 0.09 -7.32
N GLY A 212 -5.00 0.07 -7.97
CA GLY A 212 -5.58 1.21 -8.68
C GLY A 212 -5.06 1.41 -10.11
N PHE A 213 -4.05 0.65 -10.57
CA PHE A 213 -3.60 0.67 -11.96
C PHE A 213 -4.69 0.23 -12.95
N ASP A 214 -5.33 -0.92 -12.72
CA ASP A 214 -6.36 -1.44 -13.63
C ASP A 214 -7.55 -0.49 -13.75
N THR A 215 -8.03 0.02 -12.62
CA THR A 215 -9.09 1.04 -12.61
C THR A 215 -8.67 2.30 -13.35
N ALA A 216 -7.41 2.73 -13.23
CA ALA A 216 -6.92 3.88 -14.00
C ALA A 216 -6.87 3.60 -15.52
N VAL A 217 -6.58 2.36 -15.93
CA VAL A 217 -6.63 1.93 -17.34
C VAL A 217 -8.07 1.92 -17.86
N GLU A 218 -9.03 1.42 -17.07
CA GLU A 218 -10.46 1.43 -17.45
C GLU A 218 -10.99 2.86 -17.64
N GLU A 219 -10.67 3.78 -16.73
CA GLU A 219 -11.08 5.18 -16.88
C GLU A 219 -10.38 5.87 -18.08
N ALA A 220 -9.11 5.52 -18.34
CA ALA A 220 -8.40 6.00 -19.52
C ALA A 220 -9.04 5.52 -20.83
N GLN A 221 -9.49 4.26 -20.89
CA GLN A 221 -10.23 3.73 -22.05
C GLN A 221 -11.53 4.50 -22.28
N ARG A 222 -12.31 4.77 -21.23
CA ARG A 222 -13.55 5.56 -21.37
C ARG A 222 -13.28 6.94 -21.96
N ALA A 223 -12.21 7.61 -21.51
CA ALA A 223 -11.82 8.91 -22.05
C ALA A 223 -11.38 8.84 -23.52
N ILE A 224 -10.65 7.79 -23.92
CA ILE A 224 -10.26 7.56 -25.32
C ILE A 224 -11.51 7.32 -26.18
N ASN A 225 -12.40 6.44 -25.75
CA ASN A 225 -13.61 6.11 -26.51
C ASN A 225 -14.52 7.33 -26.68
N ALA A 226 -14.67 8.15 -25.63
CA ALA A 226 -15.42 9.40 -25.72
C ALA A 226 -14.81 10.35 -26.74
N ALA A 227 -13.48 10.52 -26.72
CA ALA A 227 -12.80 11.34 -27.71
C ALA A 227 -12.98 10.77 -29.13
N HIS A 228 -12.85 9.46 -29.32
CA HIS A 228 -13.00 8.79 -30.62
C HIS A 228 -14.37 9.08 -31.26
N VAL A 229 -15.45 8.93 -30.50
CA VAL A 229 -16.83 9.24 -30.96
C VAL A 229 -16.97 10.69 -31.41
N GLU A 230 -16.35 11.64 -30.70
CA GLU A 230 -16.36 13.05 -31.09
C GLU A 230 -15.61 13.26 -32.42
N VAL A 231 -14.46 12.59 -32.61
CA VAL A 231 -13.65 12.75 -33.82
C VAL A 231 -14.34 12.17 -35.06
N GLU A 232 -15.03 11.03 -34.93
CA GLU A 232 -15.77 10.41 -36.04
C GLU A 232 -16.93 11.29 -36.55
N SER A 233 -17.40 12.23 -35.73
CA SER A 233 -18.51 13.13 -36.06
C SER A 233 -18.08 14.37 -36.84
N VAL A 234 -16.78 14.57 -37.09
CA VAL A 234 -16.24 15.78 -37.74
C VAL A 234 -15.25 15.41 -38.85
N GLU A 235 -15.41 16.01 -40.03
CA GLU A 235 -14.45 15.86 -41.13
C GLU A 235 -13.07 16.38 -40.71
N ASN A 236 -12.02 15.55 -40.85
CA ASN A 236 -10.64 15.83 -40.41
C ASN A 236 -10.51 16.17 -38.91
N GLY A 237 -11.38 15.63 -38.05
CA GLY A 237 -11.27 15.81 -36.60
C GLY A 237 -9.96 15.27 -36.02
N VAL A 238 -9.47 15.90 -34.95
CA VAL A 238 -8.35 15.38 -34.14
C VAL A 238 -8.72 15.43 -32.66
N GLY A 239 -8.75 14.27 -32.00
CA GLY A 239 -8.98 14.14 -30.56
C GLY A 239 -7.67 13.99 -29.78
N ILE A 240 -7.43 14.87 -28.80
CA ILE A 240 -6.25 14.81 -27.93
C ILE A 240 -6.67 14.46 -26.50
N VAL A 241 -6.25 13.30 -26.01
CA VAL A 241 -6.57 12.82 -24.65
C VAL A 241 -5.30 12.78 -23.80
N LYS A 242 -5.25 13.59 -22.74
CA LYS A 242 -4.15 13.57 -21.78
C LYS A 242 -4.41 12.54 -20.68
N LEU A 243 -3.56 11.52 -20.61
CA LEU A 243 -3.63 10.46 -19.60
C LEU A 243 -2.62 10.66 -18.45
N MET A 244 -2.77 9.86 -17.40
CA MET A 244 -1.80 9.77 -16.30
C MET A 244 -0.53 9.02 -16.74
N GLY A 245 0.58 9.23 -16.01
CA GLY A 245 1.89 8.66 -16.35
C GLY A 245 3.02 9.67 -16.14
N ARG A 246 3.42 9.90 -14.88
CA ARG A 246 4.46 10.90 -14.59
C ARG A 246 5.86 10.42 -14.97
N TYR A 247 6.13 9.14 -14.72
CA TYR A 247 7.43 8.52 -14.94
C TYR A 247 7.37 7.29 -15.86
N SER A 248 6.18 6.80 -16.18
CA SER A 248 5.96 5.66 -17.06
C SER A 248 4.75 5.89 -17.98
N GLY A 249 4.77 5.26 -19.15
CA GLY A 249 3.66 5.28 -20.12
C GLY A 249 2.72 4.08 -20.00
N PHE A 250 2.74 3.33 -18.89
CA PHE A 250 2.00 2.05 -18.81
C PHE A 250 0.49 2.22 -18.98
N ILE A 251 -0.11 3.25 -18.38
CA ILE A 251 -1.55 3.53 -18.54
C ILE A 251 -1.86 3.83 -20.00
N ALA A 252 -1.11 4.73 -20.63
CA ALA A 252 -1.32 5.10 -22.03
C ALA A 252 -1.16 3.90 -22.97
N MET A 253 -0.14 3.07 -22.75
CA MET A 253 0.10 1.85 -23.52
C MET A 253 -1.06 0.85 -23.37
N HIS A 254 -1.48 0.53 -22.15
CA HIS A 254 -2.53 -0.46 -21.90
C HIS A 254 -3.90 0.04 -22.37
N ALA A 255 -4.21 1.33 -22.17
CA ALA A 255 -5.46 1.92 -22.64
C ALA A 255 -5.54 1.90 -24.19
N THR A 256 -4.44 2.25 -24.87
CA THR A 256 -4.34 2.20 -26.34
C THR A 256 -4.50 0.78 -26.88
N LEU A 257 -3.79 -0.20 -26.30
CA LEU A 257 -3.87 -1.60 -26.72
C LEU A 257 -5.27 -2.19 -26.58
N ALA A 258 -6.01 -1.74 -25.57
CA ALA A 258 -7.35 -2.23 -25.29
C ALA A 258 -8.44 -1.55 -26.14
N SER A 259 -8.33 -0.25 -26.42
CA SER A 259 -9.30 0.46 -27.26
C SER A 259 -9.12 0.15 -28.75
N ARG A 260 -7.89 -0.05 -29.25
CA ARG A 260 -7.56 -0.21 -30.69
C ARG A 260 -7.90 1.00 -31.59
N ASP A 261 -8.55 2.03 -31.06
CA ASP A 261 -9.00 3.21 -31.83
C ASP A 261 -7.97 4.36 -31.84
N VAL A 262 -6.84 4.17 -31.15
CA VAL A 262 -5.76 5.17 -31.10
C VAL A 262 -4.81 4.93 -32.28
N VAL A 263 -4.75 5.89 -33.19
CA VAL A 263 -3.73 5.92 -34.24
C VAL A 263 -2.37 6.13 -33.59
N ARG A 264 -1.51 5.10 -33.62
CA ARG A 264 -0.08 5.30 -33.35
C ARG A 264 0.48 6.13 -34.50
N PRO A 265 1.35 7.12 -34.24
CA PRO A 265 2.25 7.56 -35.28
C PRO A 265 3.09 6.33 -35.65
N LEU A 266 2.77 5.70 -36.78
CA LEU A 266 3.68 4.77 -37.42
C LEU A 266 4.88 5.62 -37.82
N ASN A 267 6.02 5.38 -37.17
CA ASN A 267 7.29 5.92 -37.65
C ASN A 267 7.46 5.47 -39.11
N HIS A 268 7.47 6.45 -40.01
CA HIS A 268 8.12 6.31 -41.31
C HIS A 268 9.62 6.54 -41.13
#